data_AF-A0A401UNQ2-F1
#
_entry.id   AF-A0A401UNQ2-F1
#
_cell.length_a   1.000
_cell.length_b   1.000
_cell.length_c   1.000
_cell.angle_alpha   90.00
_cell.angle_beta   90.00
_cell.angle_gamma   90.00
#
_symmetry.space_group_name_H-M   'P 1'
#
loop_
_entity.id
_entity.type
_entity.pdbx_description
1 polymer ?
#
loop_
_entity_poly.entity_id
_entity_poly.type
_entity_poly.pdbx_seq_one_letter_code
_entity_poly.pdbx_strand_id
1 'polypeptide(L)'
;MAQSINIKVVIEGVEDIEQFIILKELKSYAIQGYLIGKQIHAKEIKSLIERIITILRRLKNILENHKKMLKKVIIHDNMYIVSN
;
A
#
# COMPACT_ATOMS: atom_id res chain seq x y z
N MET A 1 -5.10 10.55 -22.81
CA MET A 1 -4.03 10.13 -23.75
C MET A 1 -3.11 9.07 -23.16
N ALA A 2 -2.34 9.31 -22.08
CA ALA A 2 -1.39 8.32 -21.59
C ALA A 2 -2.02 6.98 -21.12
N GLN A 3 -3.22 7.02 -20.54
CA GLN A 3 -3.94 5.83 -20.08
C GLN A 3 -4.33 4.89 -21.22
N SER A 4 -4.69 5.42 -22.40
CA SER A 4 -5.09 4.59 -23.55
C SER A 4 -3.93 3.84 -24.20
N ILE A 5 -2.69 4.16 -23.82
CA ILE A 5 -1.46 3.51 -24.30
C ILE A 5 -0.65 2.86 -23.17
N ASN A 6 -1.30 2.60 -22.02
CA ASN A 6 -0.72 1.91 -20.86
C ASN A 6 0.57 2.56 -20.31
N ILE A 7 0.68 3.89 -20.41
CA ILE A 7 1.82 4.62 -19.83
C ILE A 7 1.48 5.01 -18.39
N LYS A 8 2.40 4.69 -17.48
CA LYS A 8 2.35 5.12 -16.08
C LYS A 8 2.74 6.59 -15.99
N VAL A 9 1.79 7.44 -15.63
CA VAL A 9 2.01 8.88 -15.43
C VAL A 9 2.39 9.15 -13.99
N VAL A 10 3.54 9.79 -13.79
CA VAL A 10 3.97 10.37 -12.51
C VAL A 10 3.78 11.88 -12.60
N ILE A 11 3.12 12.47 -11.60
CA ILE A 11 2.93 13.92 -11.54
C ILE A 11 3.92 14.50 -10.54
N GLU A 12 4.80 15.38 -11.00
CA GLU A 12 5.84 16.03 -10.19
C GLU A 12 5.39 17.42 -9.71
N GLY A 13 5.97 17.87 -8.59
CA GLY A 13 5.71 19.20 -8.03
C GLY A 13 4.41 19.34 -7.25
N VAL A 14 3.86 18.25 -6.69
CA VAL A 14 2.66 18.34 -5.83
C VAL A 14 3.03 18.89 -4.45
N GLU A 15 2.53 20.07 -4.12
CA GLU A 15 2.93 20.83 -2.92
C GLU A 15 1.94 20.72 -1.76
N ASP A 16 0.65 20.63 -2.07
CA ASP A 16 -0.43 20.70 -1.08
C ASP A 16 -1.53 19.64 -1.29
N ILE A 17 -2.44 19.55 -0.31
CA ILE A 17 -3.49 18.54 -0.29
C ILE A 17 -4.59 18.83 -1.32
N GLU A 18 -4.87 20.10 -1.61
CA GLU A 18 -5.85 20.50 -2.61
C GLU A 18 -5.45 20.01 -4.00
N GLN A 19 -4.19 20.22 -4.38
CA GLN A 19 -3.60 19.70 -5.62
C GLN A 19 -3.72 18.17 -5.68
N PHE A 20 -3.37 17.47 -4.61
CA PHE A 20 -3.47 16.00 -4.57
C PHE A 20 -4.90 15.50 -4.79
N ILE A 21 -5.89 16.15 -4.17
CA ILE A 21 -7.30 15.76 -4.32
C ILE A 21 -7.73 15.84 -5.79
N ILE A 22 -7.40 16.94 -6.47
CA ILE A 22 -7.70 17.13 -7.90
C ILE A 22 -7.00 16.05 -8.74
N LEU A 23 -5.71 15.81 -8.48
CA LEU A 23 -4.91 14.87 -9.25
C LEU A 23 -5.32 13.40 -9.06
N LYS A 24 -5.85 13.05 -7.89
CA LYS A 24 -6.34 11.69 -7.59
C LYS A 24 -7.46 11.26 -8.53
N GLU A 25 -8.32 12.19 -8.96
CA GLU A 25 -9.41 11.91 -9.89
C GLU A 25 -8.91 11.56 -11.29
N LEU A 26 -7.72 12.02 -11.66
CA LEU A 26 -7.11 11.81 -12.97
C LEU A 26 -6.45 10.42 -13.14
N LYS A 27 -6.54 9.54 -12.12
CA LYS A 27 -5.96 8.18 -12.10
C LYS A 27 -4.47 8.15 -12.52
N SER A 28 -3.67 9.08 -12.01
CA SER A 28 -2.21 9.03 -12.12
C SER A 28 -1.63 7.79 -11.43
N TYR A 29 -0.50 7.27 -11.92
CA TYR A 29 0.17 6.13 -11.31
C TYR A 29 0.82 6.48 -9.97
N ALA A 30 1.46 7.65 -9.90
CA ALA A 30 2.12 8.15 -8.70
C ALA A 30 2.22 9.67 -8.72
N ILE A 31 2.54 10.24 -7.56
CA ILE A 31 2.89 11.65 -7.41
C ILE A 31 4.25 11.79 -6.74
N GLN A 32 4.92 12.91 -7.02
CA GLN A 32 6.14 13.34 -6.37
C GLN A 32 6.03 14.84 -6.08
N GLY A 33 6.44 15.26 -4.89
CA GLY A 33 6.45 16.68 -4.56
C GLY A 33 6.57 16.91 -3.07
N TYR A 34 6.60 18.19 -2.70
CA TYR A 34 6.79 18.63 -1.32
C TYR A 34 5.75 18.07 -0.35
N LEU A 35 4.52 17.84 -0.83
CA LEU A 35 3.45 17.20 -0.06
C LEU A 35 3.86 15.84 0.49
N ILE A 36 4.59 15.06 -0.30
CA ILE A 36 5.06 13.72 0.08
C ILE A 36 6.33 13.82 0.93
N GLY A 37 7.24 14.71 0.55
CA GLY A 37 8.46 14.98 1.28
C GLY A 37 9.45 15.77 0.45
N LYS A 38 10.34 16.48 1.15
CA LYS A 38 11.50 17.14 0.54
C LYS A 38 12.43 16.10 -0.08
N GLN A 39 13.32 16.58 -0.96
CA GLN A 39 14.44 15.78 -1.47
C GLN A 39 15.23 15.21 -0.29
N ILE A 40 15.49 13.91 -0.35
CA ILE A 40 16.13 13.17 0.75
C ILE A 40 17.57 12.87 0.35
N HIS A 41 18.51 13.01 1.29
CA HIS A 41 19.89 12.61 1.04
C HIS A 41 19.98 11.10 0.83
N ALA A 42 20.86 10.64 -0.06
CA ALA A 42 21.02 9.22 -0.37
C ALA A 42 21.30 8.36 0.88
N LYS A 43 22.02 8.90 1.87
CA LYS A 43 22.31 8.23 3.15
C LYS A 43 21.04 7.97 3.98
N GLU A 44 20.05 8.85 3.90
CA GLU A 44 18.80 8.78 4.66
C GLU A 44 17.78 7.86 3.98
N ILE A 45 17.80 7.77 2.64
CA ILE A 45 16.92 6.88 1.87
C ILE A 45 17.05 5.42 2.32
N LYS A 46 18.28 4.94 2.55
CA LYS A 46 18.52 3.56 2.98
C LYS A 46 17.77 3.24 4.28
N SER A 47 17.88 4.11 5.28
CA SER A 47 17.21 3.92 6.57
C SER A 47 15.69 3.94 6.43
N LEU A 48 15.15 4.84 5.61
CA LEU A 48 13.70 4.90 5.34
C LEU A 48 13.19 3.61 4.67
N ILE A 49 13.90 3.11 3.65
CA ILE A 49 13.56 1.87 2.97
C ILE A 49 13.60 0.68 3.94
N GLU A 50 14.65 0.57 4.75
CA GLU A 50 14.78 -0.51 5.74
C GLU A 50 13.63 -0.50 6.76
N ARG A 51 13.22 0.69 7.22
CA ARG A 51 12.06 0.86 8.10
C ARG A 51 10.77 0.41 7.41
N ILE A 52 10.52 0.84 6.18
CA ILE A 52 9.33 0.47 5.41
C ILE A 52 9.28 -1.05 5.19
N ILE A 53 10.38 -1.67 4.77
CA ILE A 53 10.47 -3.13 4.57
C ILE A 53 10.14 -3.88 5.88
N THR A 54 10.65 -3.40 7.00
CA THR A 54 10.39 -4.01 8.31
C THR A 54 8.91 -3.95 8.67
N ILE A 55 8.26 -2.81 8.45
CA ILE A 55 6.81 -2.64 8.68
C ILE A 55 6.01 -3.57 7.76
N LEU A 56 6.34 -3.62 6.47
CA LEU A 56 5.65 -4.48 5.50
C LEU A 56 5.76 -5.97 5.86
N ARG A 57 6.93 -6.41 6.32
CA ARG A 57 7.12 -7.79 6.82
C ARG A 57 6.21 -8.09 8.02
N ARG A 58 6.13 -7.17 8.98
CA ARG A 58 5.26 -7.33 10.16
C ARG A 58 3.78 -7.41 9.75
N LEU A 59 3.33 -6.51 8.89
CA LEU A 59 1.94 -6.52 8.39
C LEU A 59 1.61 -7.81 7.64
N LYS A 60 2.53 -8.30 6.79
CA LYS A 60 2.37 -9.58 6.10
C LYS A 60 2.19 -10.75 7.08
N ASN A 61 3.00 -10.81 8.14
CA ASN A 61 2.89 -11.86 9.15
C ASN A 61 1.55 -11.81 9.90
N ILE A 62 1.08 -10.60 10.24
CA ILE A 62 -0.23 -10.40 10.87
C ILE A 62 -1.34 -10.93 9.95
N LEU A 63 -1.33 -10.54 8.68
CA LEU A 63 -2.33 -10.98 7.70
C LEU A 63 -2.34 -12.51 7.52
N GLU A 64 -1.17 -13.13 7.44
CA GLU A 64 -1.06 -14.60 7.35
C GLU A 64 -1.59 -15.30 8.60
N ASN A 65 -1.32 -14.75 9.79
CA ASN A 65 -1.84 -15.30 11.05
C ASN A 65 -3.36 -15.17 11.13
N HIS A 66 -3.92 -14.01 10.76
CA HIS A 66 -5.36 -13.82 10.69
C HIS A 66 -6.02 -14.79 9.70
N LYS A 67 -5.42 -14.99 8.52
CA LYS A 67 -5.91 -15.96 7.52
C LYS A 67 -5.92 -17.39 8.07
N LYS A 68 -4.90 -17.78 8.83
CA LYS A 68 -4.84 -19.09 9.51
C LYS A 68 -5.93 -19.22 10.59
N MET A 69 -6.17 -18.17 11.37
CA MET A 69 -7.24 -18.17 12.38
C MET A 69 -8.63 -18.32 11.75
N LEU A 70 -8.92 -17.54 10.70
CA LEU A 70 -10.20 -17.65 9.98
C LEU A 70 -10.42 -19.05 9.41
N LYS A 71 -9.38 -19.67 8.83
CA LYS A 71 -9.46 -21.07 8.38
C LYS A 71 -9.77 -22.04 9.53
N LYS A 72 -9.17 -21.86 10.71
CA LYS A 72 -9.44 -22.71 11.88
C LYS A 72 -10.88 -22.55 12.38
N VAL A 73 -11.39 -21.33 12.44
CA VAL A 73 -12.78 -21.06 12.86
C VAL A 73 -13.78 -21.71 11.90
N ILE A 74 -13.58 -21.55 10.58
CA ILE A 74 -14.45 -22.18 9.57
C ILE A 74 -14.42 -23.71 9.66
N ILE A 75 -13.25 -24.31 9.91
CA ILE A 75 -13.15 -25.77 10.11
C ILE A 75 -13.89 -26.20 11.38
N HIS A 76 -13.79 -25.42 12.46
CA HIS A 76 -14.48 -25.73 13.71
C HIS A 76 -16.01 -25.63 13.56
N ASP A 77 -16.51 -24.57 12.93
CA ASP A 77 -17.94 -24.37 12.69
C ASP A 77 -18.52 -25.45 11.75
N ASN A 78 -17.77 -25.87 10.72
CA ASN A 78 -18.17 -26.96 9.84
C ASN A 78 -18.09 -28.36 10.51
N MET A 79 -17.33 -28.53 11.59
CA MET A 79 -17.25 -29.80 12.33
C MET A 79 -18.50 -30.04 13.18
N TYR A 80 -19.21 -28.99 13.59
CA TYR A 80 -20.52 -29.09 14.25
C TYR A 80 -21.65 -29.44 13.28
N ILE A 81 -21.45 -29.33 11.96
CA ILE A 81 -22.50 -29.56 10.95
C ILE A 81 -22.54 -31.03 10.47
N VAL A 82 -21.51 -31.85 10.74
CA VAL A 82 -21.45 -33.26 10.32
C VAL A 82 -21.80 -34.25 11.44
N SER A 83 -22.53 -33.80 12.47
CA SER A 83 -23.03 -34.64 13.55
C SER A 83 -24.55 -34.51 13.66
N ASN A 84 -25.29 -35.01 12.66
CA ASN A 84 -26.73 -35.28 12.74
C ASN A 84 -27.05 -36.51 11.90
#